data_AF-A0A7X8VXA7-F1
#
_entry.id   AF-A0A7X8VXA7-F1
#
_cell.length_a   1.000
_cell.length_b   1.000
_cell.length_c   1.000
_cell.angle_alpha   90.00
_cell.angle_beta   90.00
_cell.angle_gamma   90.00
#
_symmetry.space_group_name_H-M   'P 1'
#
loop_
_entity.id
_entity.type
_entity.pdbx_description
1 polymer ?
#
loop_
_entity_poly.entity_id
_entity_poly.type
_entity_poly.pdbx_seq_one_letter_code
_entity_poly.pdbx_strand_id
1 'polypeptide(L)'
;MSGIKTAFAVGCLGTLCQGQDAPLPPLHPTAGFRAAHSAGVALPFNQTLPLPKGKLFPKQLSQNLTLDGKALPAKAKIAAYWSDGSIQWLTLRGVWPQDLPLPQAPVLQLGSTQVTPKPEAPFSLQQQDGGLQLHYQGKLFASLQLEAGVVPISKPKARDSRAPEDYDTRVQYAWAEPIDQLSQPGQEISLQPVIREFLLEQDDADSLLYRIRGNGGTDGPGADLEWQLRLRIFRHTPVIRFQTTWFLHWSPEKFALSKARLIATFPQEWQQGRNQEQSYQLKGQPVQLVSDYSGRSQIIQNDQKSDAEWPAPERHAWTLSNAAATLGIAVPNFTRLGPNRLSLDSARLQLDSWDGESGLALDTRRTVERDEFMMDSYDFDDDASGLAKTSEMTWCLTASERTAAAIASAEATRQGLWF
;
A
#
# COMPACT_ATOMS: atom_id res chain seq x y z
N MET A 1 20.28 -53.44 -60.61
CA MET A 1 19.45 -52.27 -60.26
C MET A 1 18.75 -52.59 -58.96
N SER A 2 19.29 -52.03 -57.88
CA SER A 2 18.91 -52.22 -56.48
C SER A 2 17.76 -51.27 -56.12
N GLY A 3 16.78 -51.78 -55.39
CA GLY A 3 15.75 -50.99 -54.70
C GLY A 3 15.75 -51.37 -53.24
N ILE A 4 16.47 -50.61 -52.41
CA ILE A 4 16.54 -50.79 -50.96
C ILE A 4 15.35 -50.07 -50.34
N LYS A 5 14.52 -50.80 -49.58
CA LYS A 5 13.54 -50.25 -48.65
C LYS A 5 14.24 -49.85 -47.36
N THR A 6 14.24 -48.56 -47.03
CA THR A 6 14.73 -48.07 -45.74
C THR A 6 13.55 -47.75 -44.84
N ALA A 7 13.40 -48.52 -43.76
CA ALA A 7 12.50 -48.23 -42.66
C ALA A 7 13.12 -47.11 -41.80
N PHE A 8 12.40 -46.00 -41.63
CA PHE A 8 12.74 -45.01 -40.62
C PHE A 8 12.14 -45.44 -39.27
N ALA A 9 13.01 -45.86 -38.36
CA ALA A 9 12.67 -46.01 -36.96
C ALA A 9 12.52 -44.61 -36.34
N VAL A 10 11.30 -44.25 -35.95
CA VAL A 10 11.02 -43.09 -35.11
C VAL A 10 11.45 -43.45 -33.69
N GLY A 11 12.64 -43.01 -33.31
CA GLY A 11 13.11 -43.07 -31.92
C GLY A 11 12.37 -42.04 -31.09
N CYS A 12 11.32 -42.46 -30.37
CA CYS A 12 10.78 -41.72 -29.23
C CYS A 12 11.80 -41.73 -28.08
N LEU A 13 12.72 -40.76 -28.08
CA LEU A 13 13.46 -40.35 -26.89
C LEU A 13 12.68 -39.21 -26.21
N GLY A 14 11.52 -39.57 -25.66
CA GLY A 14 10.76 -38.72 -24.74
C GLY A 14 11.26 -38.92 -23.31
N THR A 15 12.47 -38.45 -23.02
CA THR A 15 12.93 -38.33 -21.63
C THR A 15 12.15 -37.18 -21.00
N LEU A 16 10.97 -37.49 -20.45
CA LEU A 16 10.27 -36.67 -19.46
C LEU A 16 11.20 -36.54 -18.25
N CYS A 17 12.12 -35.58 -18.29
CA CYS A 17 12.79 -35.11 -17.10
C CYS A 17 11.71 -34.58 -16.15
N GLN A 18 11.29 -35.41 -15.19
CA GLN A 18 10.57 -34.98 -13.99
C GLN A 18 11.51 -34.06 -13.19
N GLY A 19 11.66 -32.82 -13.63
CA GLY A 19 12.46 -31.81 -12.96
C GLY A 19 11.73 -31.32 -11.71
N GLN A 20 11.86 -32.05 -10.60
CA GLN A 20 11.50 -31.53 -9.27
C GLN A 20 12.55 -30.55 -8.73
N ASP A 21 13.74 -30.48 -9.35
CA ASP A 21 14.88 -29.73 -8.81
C ASP A 21 15.28 -28.49 -9.64
N ALA A 22 14.42 -27.99 -10.53
CA ALA A 22 14.75 -26.77 -11.26
C ALA A 22 14.74 -25.56 -10.30
N PRO A 23 15.88 -24.88 -10.07
CA PRO A 23 15.91 -23.72 -9.21
C PRO A 23 15.01 -22.61 -9.75
N LEU A 24 14.38 -21.85 -8.85
CA LEU A 24 13.61 -20.68 -9.24
C LEU A 24 14.55 -19.58 -9.78
N PRO A 25 14.05 -18.65 -10.62
CA PRO A 25 14.81 -17.47 -10.98
C PRO A 25 15.34 -16.72 -9.74
N PRO A 26 16.52 -16.08 -9.84
CA PRO A 26 17.10 -15.37 -8.71
C PRO A 26 16.19 -14.24 -8.24
N LEU A 27 16.19 -14.01 -6.93
CA LEU A 27 15.54 -12.84 -6.35
C LEU A 27 16.38 -11.59 -6.55
N HIS A 28 15.71 -10.45 -6.60
CA HIS A 28 16.33 -9.13 -6.73
C HIS A 28 15.92 -8.22 -5.56
N PRO A 29 16.49 -8.40 -4.36
CA PRO A 29 16.18 -7.53 -3.23
C PRO A 29 16.76 -6.13 -3.47
N THR A 30 15.99 -5.10 -3.10
CA THR A 30 16.35 -3.70 -3.29
C THR A 30 17.52 -3.30 -2.39
N ALA A 31 18.17 -2.17 -2.70
CA ALA A 31 19.24 -1.62 -1.86
C ALA A 31 18.76 -1.36 -0.42
N GLY A 32 17.55 -0.80 -0.26
CA GLY A 32 16.94 -0.58 1.06
C GLY A 32 16.71 -1.88 1.83
N PHE A 33 16.22 -2.93 1.15
CA PHE A 33 16.03 -4.25 1.77
C PHE A 33 17.36 -4.83 2.27
N ARG A 34 18.43 -4.74 1.46
CA ARG A 34 19.76 -5.21 1.87
C ARG A 34 20.33 -4.42 3.03
N ALA A 35 20.21 -3.09 3.00
CA ALA A 35 20.69 -2.23 4.07
C ALA A 35 20.00 -2.55 5.41
N ALA A 36 18.68 -2.78 5.38
CA ALA A 36 17.93 -3.17 6.55
C ALA A 36 18.25 -4.61 7.02
N HIS A 37 18.44 -5.56 6.11
CA HIS A 37 18.83 -6.93 6.47
C HIS A 37 20.22 -6.96 7.14
N SER A 38 21.18 -6.21 6.60
CA SER A 38 22.51 -6.02 7.20
C SER A 38 22.49 -5.36 8.59
N ALA A 39 21.39 -4.69 8.96
CA ALA A 39 21.16 -4.18 10.30
C ALA A 39 20.64 -5.26 11.28
N GLY A 40 20.56 -6.52 10.85
CA GLY A 40 20.15 -7.67 11.67
C GLY A 40 18.64 -7.80 11.80
N VAL A 41 17.90 -7.57 10.71
CA VAL A 41 16.44 -7.44 10.76
C VAL A 41 15.73 -8.46 9.89
N ALA A 42 14.67 -9.05 10.45
CA ALA A 42 13.73 -9.87 9.69
C ALA A 42 12.75 -8.98 8.90
N LEU A 43 12.70 -9.16 7.57
CA LEU A 43 12.01 -8.22 6.67
C LEU A 43 10.97 -8.91 5.80
N PRO A 44 9.74 -8.38 5.72
CA PRO A 44 8.78 -8.90 4.77
C PRO A 44 9.21 -8.62 3.32
N PHE A 45 9.06 -9.59 2.44
CA PHE A 45 9.33 -9.43 1.02
C PHE A 45 8.16 -9.92 0.15
N ASN A 46 8.07 -9.37 -1.05
CA ASN A 46 7.17 -9.84 -2.10
C ASN A 46 7.87 -9.65 -3.45
N GLN A 47 7.97 -10.71 -4.25
CA GLN A 47 8.53 -10.64 -5.60
C GLN A 47 7.82 -11.61 -6.53
N THR A 48 7.47 -11.14 -7.73
CA THR A 48 6.91 -11.98 -8.79
C THR A 48 8.01 -12.37 -9.76
N LEU A 49 8.13 -13.67 -10.03
CA LEU A 49 9.15 -14.25 -10.89
C LEU A 49 8.54 -14.72 -12.22
N PRO A 50 9.11 -14.34 -13.37
CA PRO A 50 8.74 -14.93 -14.66
C PRO A 50 9.31 -16.35 -14.77
N LEU A 51 8.51 -17.28 -15.28
CA LEU A 51 8.93 -18.65 -15.55
C LEU A 51 8.79 -18.97 -17.04
N PRO A 52 9.78 -19.62 -17.67
CA PRO A 52 9.66 -20.03 -19.07
C PRO A 52 8.57 -21.09 -19.26
N LYS A 53 7.94 -21.08 -20.44
CA LYS A 53 6.91 -22.05 -20.83
C LYS A 53 7.40 -23.48 -20.67
N GLY A 54 6.56 -24.34 -20.10
CA GLY A 54 6.81 -25.77 -19.88
C GLY A 54 7.75 -26.10 -18.72
N LYS A 55 8.20 -25.12 -17.92
CA LYS A 55 9.22 -25.37 -16.86
C LYS A 55 8.67 -25.83 -15.53
N LEU A 56 7.57 -25.25 -15.06
CA LEU A 56 6.99 -25.57 -13.77
C LEU A 56 5.48 -25.69 -13.90
N PHE A 57 4.91 -26.78 -13.41
CA PHE A 57 3.47 -27.03 -13.39
C PHE A 57 2.93 -26.94 -11.96
N PRO A 58 1.62 -26.63 -11.77
CA PRO A 58 1.03 -26.44 -10.44
C PRO A 58 1.22 -27.62 -9.49
N LYS A 59 1.19 -28.86 -10.01
CA LYS A 59 1.37 -30.08 -9.22
C LYS A 59 2.79 -30.22 -8.65
N GLN A 60 3.77 -29.49 -9.18
CA GLN A 60 5.16 -29.49 -8.73
C GLN A 60 5.43 -28.38 -7.71
N LEU A 61 4.51 -27.44 -7.53
CA LEU A 61 4.69 -26.33 -6.60
C LEU A 61 4.52 -26.82 -5.16
N SER A 62 5.63 -26.92 -4.42
CA SER A 62 5.56 -27.09 -2.97
C SER A 62 5.24 -25.74 -2.31
N GLN A 63 4.61 -25.80 -1.13
CA GLN A 63 4.31 -24.58 -0.36
C GLN A 63 5.53 -24.00 0.35
N ASN A 64 6.62 -24.78 0.46
CA ASN A 64 7.81 -24.43 1.22
C ASN A 64 8.93 -23.99 0.30
N LEU A 65 9.63 -22.93 0.69
CA LEU A 65 10.79 -22.41 -0.01
C LEU A 65 12.03 -22.60 0.85
N THR A 66 13.14 -22.95 0.22
CA THR A 66 14.44 -23.07 0.89
C THR A 66 15.50 -22.25 0.19
N LEU A 67 16.50 -21.82 0.94
CA LEU A 67 17.75 -21.25 0.46
C LEU A 67 18.90 -22.06 1.07
N ASP A 68 19.73 -22.68 0.24
CA ASP A 68 20.84 -23.54 0.68
C ASP A 68 20.42 -24.59 1.73
N GLY A 69 19.24 -25.20 1.51
CA GLY A 69 18.65 -26.20 2.40
C GLY A 69 17.99 -25.65 3.68
N LYS A 70 18.11 -24.35 3.97
CA LYS A 70 17.43 -23.70 5.11
C LYS A 70 16.03 -23.26 4.72
N ALA A 71 15.06 -23.50 5.60
CA ALA A 71 13.67 -23.10 5.39
C ALA A 71 13.52 -21.57 5.37
N LEU A 72 12.77 -21.06 4.41
CA LEU A 72 12.37 -19.67 4.31
C LEU A 72 10.87 -19.56 4.67
N PRO A 73 10.48 -18.73 5.66
CA PRO A 73 9.08 -18.48 6.00
C PRO A 73 8.37 -17.67 4.91
N ALA A 74 8.05 -18.35 3.81
CA ALA A 74 7.51 -17.75 2.60
C ALA A 74 6.64 -18.76 1.85
N LYS A 75 5.72 -18.22 1.06
CA LYS A 75 4.75 -18.95 0.26
C LYS A 75 4.91 -18.56 -1.20
N ALA A 76 4.77 -19.57 -2.06
CA ALA A 76 4.63 -19.37 -3.49
C ALA A 76 3.14 -19.39 -3.89
N LYS A 77 2.72 -18.42 -4.70
CA LYS A 77 1.38 -18.32 -5.27
C LYS A 77 1.48 -18.17 -6.78
N ILE A 78 0.69 -18.96 -7.50
CA ILE A 78 0.59 -18.84 -8.96
C ILE A 78 -0.18 -17.56 -9.30
N ALA A 79 0.42 -16.71 -10.13
CA ALA A 79 -0.19 -15.46 -10.59
C ALA A 79 -0.78 -15.59 -12.00
N ALA A 80 -0.17 -16.40 -12.87
CA ALA A 80 -0.65 -16.63 -14.24
C ALA A 80 -0.09 -17.92 -14.85
N TYR A 81 -0.73 -18.35 -15.93
CA TYR A 81 -0.44 -19.59 -16.66
C TYR A 81 -0.10 -19.31 -18.12
N TRP A 82 0.78 -20.14 -18.68
CA TRP A 82 0.93 -20.29 -20.12
C TRP A 82 -0.21 -21.14 -20.70
N SER A 83 -0.35 -21.11 -22.02
CA SER A 83 -1.38 -21.88 -22.73
C SER A 83 -1.24 -23.41 -22.65
N ASP A 84 -0.07 -23.93 -22.24
CA ASP A 84 0.16 -25.37 -22.01
C ASP A 84 -0.13 -25.79 -20.55
N GLY A 85 -0.64 -24.88 -19.71
CA GLY A 85 -0.93 -25.10 -18.30
C GLY A 85 0.28 -25.00 -17.36
N SER A 86 1.48 -24.71 -17.88
CA SER A 86 2.64 -24.38 -17.06
C SER A 86 2.51 -22.99 -16.43
N ILE A 87 3.19 -22.74 -15.32
CA ILE A 87 3.17 -21.46 -14.61
C ILE A 87 3.97 -20.44 -15.41
N GLN A 88 3.37 -19.27 -15.66
CA GLN A 88 4.03 -18.13 -16.31
C GLN A 88 4.61 -17.16 -15.30
N TRP A 89 3.84 -16.85 -14.26
CA TRP A 89 4.24 -15.90 -13.21
C TRP A 89 4.01 -16.54 -11.84
N LEU A 90 5.06 -16.53 -11.01
CA LEU A 90 5.03 -17.06 -9.65
C LEU A 90 5.33 -15.93 -8.66
N THR A 91 4.37 -15.61 -7.80
CA THR A 91 4.54 -14.63 -6.73
C THR A 91 5.06 -15.32 -5.47
N LEU A 92 6.16 -14.83 -4.95
CA LEU A 92 6.77 -15.26 -3.70
C LEU A 92 6.57 -14.17 -2.65
N ARG A 93 6.04 -14.55 -1.49
CA ARG A 93 5.79 -13.64 -0.37
C ARG A 93 6.19 -14.30 0.92
N GLY A 94 6.83 -13.57 1.81
CA GLY A 94 7.13 -14.06 3.14
C GLY A 94 7.91 -13.08 3.98
N VAL A 95 8.61 -13.60 4.98
CA VAL A 95 9.56 -12.85 5.81
C VAL A 95 10.94 -13.47 5.63
N TRP A 96 11.91 -12.65 5.27
CA TRP A 96 13.31 -13.04 5.23
C TRP A 96 13.88 -13.01 6.65
N PRO A 97 14.38 -14.13 7.21
CA PRO A 97 14.92 -14.18 8.55
C PRO A 97 16.19 -13.34 8.71
N GLN A 98 16.39 -12.75 9.88
CA GLN A 98 17.58 -11.95 10.20
C GLN A 98 18.88 -12.78 10.19
N ASP A 99 18.79 -14.07 10.51
CA ASP A 99 19.89 -15.02 10.63
C ASP A 99 20.17 -15.80 9.34
N LEU A 100 19.32 -15.63 8.32
CA LEU A 100 19.51 -16.20 7.00
C LEU A 100 20.32 -15.23 6.13
N PRO A 101 21.53 -15.60 5.65
CA PRO A 101 22.32 -14.74 4.78
C PRO A 101 21.54 -14.29 3.54
N LEU A 102 21.72 -13.03 3.14
CA LEU A 102 21.10 -12.47 1.95
C LEU A 102 22.14 -12.31 0.82
N PRO A 103 22.36 -13.32 -0.02
CA PRO A 103 23.31 -13.24 -1.13
C PRO A 103 22.88 -12.19 -2.18
N GLN A 104 23.79 -11.83 -3.09
CA GLN A 104 23.50 -10.83 -4.13
C GLN A 104 22.39 -11.29 -5.09
N ALA A 105 22.28 -12.57 -5.38
CA ALA A 105 21.23 -13.13 -6.21
C ALA A 105 20.71 -14.42 -5.55
N PRO A 106 19.83 -14.33 -4.53
CA PRO A 106 19.33 -15.51 -3.85
C PRO A 106 18.51 -16.37 -4.80
N VAL A 107 18.86 -17.65 -4.90
CA VAL A 107 18.14 -18.61 -5.73
C VAL A 107 17.39 -19.55 -4.81
N LEU A 108 16.06 -19.48 -4.82
CA LEU A 108 15.23 -20.32 -3.97
C LEU A 108 14.96 -21.69 -4.62
N GLN A 109 14.87 -22.71 -3.77
CA GLN A 109 14.48 -24.06 -4.15
C GLN A 109 13.10 -24.38 -3.57
N LEU A 110 12.36 -25.23 -4.27
CA LEU A 110 11.11 -25.79 -3.77
C LEU A 110 11.46 -26.87 -2.75
N GLY A 111 11.17 -26.61 -1.47
CA GLY A 111 11.48 -27.52 -0.38
C GLY A 111 10.45 -28.64 -0.24
N SER A 112 10.80 -29.69 0.52
CA SER A 112 9.84 -30.72 0.92
C SER A 112 8.77 -30.16 1.87
N THR A 113 7.58 -30.74 1.85
CA THR A 113 6.43 -30.39 2.71
C THR A 113 6.66 -30.83 4.16
N GLN A 114 7.56 -30.16 4.88
CA GLN A 114 7.51 -30.17 6.34
C GLN A 114 6.59 -29.05 6.82
N VAL A 115 5.60 -29.40 7.62
CA VAL A 115 4.70 -28.44 8.25
C VAL A 115 5.44 -27.80 9.41
N THR A 116 6.00 -26.61 9.19
CA THR A 116 6.54 -25.81 10.28
C THR A 116 5.37 -25.23 11.08
N PRO A 117 5.36 -25.34 12.42
CA PRO A 117 4.35 -24.68 13.24
C PRO A 117 4.30 -23.19 12.94
N LYS A 118 3.10 -22.64 12.73
CA LYS A 118 2.93 -21.19 12.54
C LYS A 118 3.20 -20.49 13.87
N PRO A 119 4.19 -19.58 13.97
CA PRO A 119 4.39 -18.84 15.20
C PRO A 119 3.20 -17.92 15.47
N GLU A 120 2.96 -17.60 16.74
CA GLU A 120 1.94 -16.63 17.12
C GLU A 120 2.26 -15.27 16.51
N ALA A 121 1.23 -14.56 16.02
CA ALA A 121 1.42 -13.23 15.47
C ALA A 121 1.69 -12.24 16.62
N PRO A 122 2.68 -11.34 16.51
CA PRO A 122 3.00 -10.37 17.55
C PRO A 122 1.85 -9.38 17.79
N PHE A 123 1.02 -9.15 16.77
CA PHE A 123 -0.17 -8.34 16.85
C PHE A 123 -1.44 -9.14 16.55
N SER A 124 -2.56 -8.67 17.09
CA SER A 124 -3.91 -9.11 16.72
C SER A 124 -4.82 -7.91 16.52
N LEU A 125 -5.86 -8.07 15.71
CA LEU A 125 -6.86 -7.03 15.45
C LEU A 125 -8.21 -7.50 16.00
N GLN A 126 -8.87 -6.63 16.75
CA GLN A 126 -10.19 -6.86 17.31
C GLN A 126 -11.14 -5.74 16.89
N GLN A 127 -12.42 -6.07 16.70
CA GLN A 127 -13.47 -5.08 16.53
C GLN A 127 -14.19 -4.91 17.88
N GLN A 128 -14.20 -3.68 18.41
CA GLN A 128 -14.81 -3.37 19.70
C GLN A 128 -15.48 -1.99 19.64
N ASP A 129 -16.68 -1.86 20.22
CA ASP A 129 -17.45 -0.61 20.33
C ASP A 129 -17.61 0.15 19.00
N GLY A 130 -17.76 -0.58 17.89
CA GLY A 130 -17.87 -0.01 16.54
C GLY A 130 -16.55 0.44 15.91
N GLY A 131 -15.44 0.34 16.63
CA GLY A 131 -14.08 0.66 16.17
C GLY A 131 -13.19 -0.56 16.00
N LEU A 132 -11.93 -0.30 15.63
CA LEU A 132 -10.88 -1.32 15.48
C LEU A 132 -9.80 -1.10 16.52
N GLN A 133 -9.41 -2.16 17.21
CA GLN A 133 -8.34 -2.15 18.21
C GLN A 133 -7.22 -3.10 17.80
N LEU A 134 -6.01 -2.56 17.71
CA LEU A 134 -4.81 -3.32 17.46
C LEU A 134 -4.14 -3.63 18.80
N HIS A 135 -3.90 -4.91 19.08
CA HIS A 135 -3.25 -5.38 20.30
C HIS A 135 -1.86 -5.92 20.00
N TYR A 136 -0.88 -5.55 20.81
CA TYR A 136 0.48 -6.10 20.80
C TYR A 136 0.66 -6.98 22.03
N GLN A 137 0.96 -8.28 21.84
CA GLN A 137 1.13 -9.24 22.94
C GLN A 137 -0.04 -9.20 23.95
N GLY A 138 -1.27 -9.13 23.43
CA GLY A 138 -2.52 -9.09 24.21
C GLY A 138 -2.89 -7.72 24.81
N LYS A 139 -1.99 -6.73 24.80
CA LYS A 139 -2.28 -5.38 25.32
C LYS A 139 -2.72 -4.45 24.20
N LEU A 140 -3.67 -3.55 24.48
CA LEU A 140 -4.07 -2.50 23.53
C LEU A 140 -2.84 -1.69 23.14
N PHE A 141 -2.57 -1.65 21.84
CA PHE A 141 -1.47 -0.88 21.26
C PHE A 141 -1.98 0.37 20.55
N ALA A 142 -3.05 0.27 19.75
CA ALA A 142 -3.66 1.42 19.10
C ALA A 142 -5.14 1.18 18.82
N SER A 143 -5.95 2.24 18.93
CA SER A 143 -7.31 2.28 18.39
C SER A 143 -7.27 2.93 17.01
N LEU A 144 -7.90 2.32 16.02
CA LEU A 144 -7.96 2.81 14.64
C LEU A 144 -9.35 3.35 14.32
N GLN A 145 -9.39 4.53 13.72
CA GLN A 145 -10.62 5.21 13.29
C GLN A 145 -10.45 5.70 11.85
N LEU A 146 -11.54 5.68 11.09
CA LEU A 146 -11.61 6.26 9.76
C LEU A 146 -12.50 7.49 9.80
N GLU A 147 -12.12 8.53 9.07
CA GLU A 147 -12.95 9.71 8.86
C GLU A 147 -12.94 10.08 7.37
N ALA A 148 -14.07 10.59 6.89
CA ALA A 148 -14.18 11.14 5.56
C ALA A 148 -15.09 12.38 5.55
N GLY A 149 -15.07 13.12 4.45
CA GLY A 149 -15.89 14.31 4.25
C GLY A 149 -16.10 14.58 2.78
N VAL A 150 -17.24 15.18 2.46
CA VAL A 150 -17.59 15.63 1.11
C VAL A 150 -18.11 17.05 1.14
N VAL A 151 -18.02 17.75 0.01
CA VAL A 151 -18.66 19.04 -0.20
C VAL A 151 -19.67 18.95 -1.33
N PRO A 152 -20.88 19.52 -1.19
CA PRO A 152 -21.85 19.58 -2.27
C PRO A 152 -21.37 20.57 -3.33
N ILE A 153 -21.48 20.18 -4.59
CA ILE A 153 -21.12 21.01 -5.73
C ILE A 153 -22.36 21.82 -6.13
N SER A 154 -22.21 23.14 -6.14
CA SER A 154 -23.27 24.09 -6.53
C SER A 154 -22.80 25.12 -7.57
N LYS A 155 -21.51 25.11 -7.90
CA LYS A 155 -20.88 26.05 -8.83
C LYS A 155 -20.40 25.35 -10.10
N PRO A 156 -20.35 26.07 -11.24
CA PRO A 156 -19.76 25.53 -12.48
C PRO A 156 -18.32 25.07 -12.28
N LYS A 157 -17.86 24.12 -13.09
CA LYS A 157 -16.46 23.66 -13.03
C LYS A 157 -15.53 24.76 -13.49
N ALA A 158 -14.47 25.01 -12.73
CA ALA A 158 -13.49 26.03 -13.08
C ALA A 158 -12.47 25.50 -14.08
N ARG A 159 -12.05 26.37 -15.01
CA ARG A 159 -10.91 26.08 -15.89
C ARG A 159 -9.63 26.19 -15.05
N ASP A 160 -8.67 25.32 -15.29
CA ASP A 160 -7.37 25.39 -14.60
C ASP A 160 -6.59 26.60 -15.12
N SER A 161 -6.59 27.68 -14.34
CA SER A 161 -5.88 28.92 -14.66
C SER A 161 -4.35 28.79 -14.61
N ARG A 162 -3.81 27.63 -14.20
CA ARG A 162 -2.37 27.36 -14.10
C ARG A 162 -1.84 26.60 -15.32
N ALA A 163 -2.69 26.13 -16.20
CA ALA A 163 -2.26 25.50 -17.45
C ALA A 163 -1.53 26.56 -18.30
N PRO A 164 -0.33 26.27 -18.85
CA PRO A 164 0.38 27.25 -19.65
C PRO A 164 -0.41 27.58 -20.93
N GLU A 165 -0.36 28.86 -21.32
CA GLU A 165 -1.17 29.43 -22.43
C GLU A 165 -0.91 28.75 -23.79
N ASP A 166 0.18 28.00 -23.93
CA ASP A 166 0.61 27.32 -25.15
C ASP A 166 -0.09 25.96 -25.41
N TYR A 167 -0.96 25.50 -24.51
CA TYR A 167 -1.92 24.41 -24.80
C TYR A 167 -3.12 24.92 -25.60
N ASP A 168 -2.83 25.47 -26.77
CA ASP A 168 -3.69 26.34 -27.60
C ASP A 168 -4.94 25.66 -28.23
N THR A 169 -5.43 24.53 -27.70
CA THR A 169 -6.70 23.91 -28.15
C THR A 169 -7.45 23.09 -27.09
N ARG A 170 -6.92 22.85 -25.89
CA ARG A 170 -7.56 21.95 -24.90
C ARG A 170 -7.62 22.60 -23.53
N VAL A 171 -8.83 22.91 -23.08
CA VAL A 171 -9.09 23.43 -21.74
C VAL A 171 -8.73 22.33 -20.73
N GLN A 172 -7.77 22.59 -19.83
CA GLN A 172 -7.56 21.74 -18.66
C GLN A 172 -8.47 22.23 -17.54
N TYR A 173 -9.10 21.32 -16.81
CA TYR A 173 -9.89 21.65 -15.63
C TYR A 173 -9.19 21.12 -14.39
N ALA A 174 -9.28 21.87 -13.29
CA ALA A 174 -8.67 21.44 -12.05
C ALA A 174 -9.43 20.24 -11.47
N TRP A 175 -8.67 19.26 -10.99
CA TRP A 175 -9.18 18.08 -10.28
C TRP A 175 -9.06 18.24 -8.75
N ALA A 176 -8.19 19.14 -8.30
CA ALA A 176 -8.09 19.60 -6.92
C ALA A 176 -8.52 21.06 -6.87
N GLU A 177 -9.76 21.30 -6.46
CA GLU A 177 -10.41 22.61 -6.53
C GLU A 177 -10.55 23.20 -5.12
N PRO A 178 -10.34 24.52 -4.94
CA PRO A 178 -10.69 25.19 -3.69
C PRO A 178 -12.15 24.95 -3.32
N ILE A 179 -12.43 24.64 -2.05
CA ILE A 179 -13.78 24.31 -1.58
C ILE A 179 -14.77 25.44 -1.88
N ASP A 180 -14.34 26.69 -1.77
CA ASP A 180 -15.15 27.87 -2.06
C ASP A 180 -15.43 28.07 -3.56
N GLN A 181 -14.71 27.40 -4.46
CA GLN A 181 -15.03 27.36 -5.89
C GLN A 181 -16.05 26.29 -6.26
N LEU A 182 -16.25 25.28 -5.40
CA LEU A 182 -17.25 24.22 -5.59
C LEU A 182 -18.56 24.51 -4.88
N SER A 183 -18.48 25.09 -3.68
CA SER A 183 -19.59 25.17 -2.74
C SER A 183 -19.70 26.52 -2.04
N GLN A 184 -20.73 26.71 -1.22
CA GLN A 184 -20.74 27.83 -0.28
C GLN A 184 -19.86 27.48 0.94
N PRO A 185 -19.17 28.46 1.56
CA PRO A 185 -18.37 28.21 2.75
C PRO A 185 -19.17 27.52 3.86
N GLY A 186 -18.57 26.56 4.55
CA GLY A 186 -19.18 25.83 5.68
C GLY A 186 -20.15 24.70 5.29
N GLN A 187 -20.27 24.37 4.00
CA GLN A 187 -21.13 23.26 3.54
C GLN A 187 -20.44 21.88 3.55
N GLU A 188 -19.31 21.72 4.24
CA GLU A 188 -18.68 20.41 4.35
C GLU A 188 -19.58 19.44 5.14
N ILE A 189 -19.84 18.29 4.54
CA ILE A 189 -20.61 17.20 5.13
C ILE A 189 -19.61 16.18 5.67
N SER A 190 -19.52 16.10 6.99
CA SER A 190 -18.74 15.08 7.67
C SER A 190 -19.40 13.72 7.49
N LEU A 191 -18.66 12.76 6.92
CA LEU A 191 -19.07 11.38 6.82
C LEU A 191 -18.62 10.64 8.08
N GLN A 192 -19.40 9.66 8.53
CA GLN A 192 -19.09 8.83 9.70
C GLN A 192 -18.90 7.38 9.23
N PRO A 193 -17.69 7.00 8.77
CA PRO A 193 -17.45 5.66 8.26
C PRO A 193 -17.90 4.55 9.22
N VAL A 194 -18.78 3.65 8.76
CA VAL A 194 -19.31 2.54 9.55
C VAL A 194 -18.75 1.21 9.05
N ILE A 195 -18.34 0.34 9.97
CA ILE A 195 -17.88 -1.02 9.66
C ILE A 195 -19.09 -1.91 9.32
N ARG A 196 -19.08 -2.52 8.14
CA ARG A 196 -20.09 -3.50 7.69
C ARG A 196 -19.56 -4.94 7.73
N GLU A 197 -18.27 -5.12 7.45
CA GLU A 197 -17.63 -6.43 7.38
C GLU A 197 -16.28 -6.40 8.09
N PHE A 198 -16.01 -7.41 8.90
CA PHE A 198 -14.71 -7.67 9.53
C PHE A 198 -14.37 -9.15 9.34
N LEU A 199 -13.34 -9.44 8.53
CA LEU A 199 -12.99 -10.81 8.14
C LEU A 199 -11.49 -11.04 8.27
N LEU A 200 -11.10 -12.19 8.83
CA LEU A 200 -9.78 -12.77 8.63
C LEU A 200 -9.73 -13.43 7.25
N GLU A 201 -9.23 -12.70 6.24
CA GLU A 201 -9.18 -13.13 4.83
C GLU A 201 -8.14 -14.24 4.60
N GLN A 202 -6.99 -14.16 5.28
CA GLN A 202 -5.91 -15.18 5.17
C GLN A 202 -5.24 -15.41 6.53
N ASP A 203 -4.98 -16.68 6.83
CA ASP A 203 -4.08 -17.14 7.90
C ASP A 203 -3.02 -18.04 7.26
N ASP A 204 -1.88 -17.44 6.92
CA ASP A 204 -0.72 -18.10 6.36
C ASP A 204 0.37 -18.34 7.43
N ALA A 205 1.39 -19.11 7.08
CA ALA A 205 2.50 -19.41 7.98
C ALA A 205 3.35 -18.18 8.31
N ASP A 206 3.45 -17.21 7.40
CA ASP A 206 4.24 -16.00 7.57
C ASP A 206 3.42 -14.79 8.05
N SER A 207 2.09 -14.81 7.89
CA SER A 207 1.26 -13.63 8.16
C SER A 207 -0.24 -13.92 8.31
N LEU A 208 -0.94 -12.95 8.91
CA LEU A 208 -2.40 -12.82 8.94
C LEU A 208 -2.81 -11.67 8.01
N LEU A 209 -3.93 -11.79 7.30
CA LEU A 209 -4.53 -10.70 6.53
C LEU A 209 -5.99 -10.52 6.95
N TYR A 210 -6.29 -9.36 7.53
CA TYR A 210 -7.64 -8.91 7.81
C TYR A 210 -8.14 -8.03 6.66
N ARG A 211 -9.42 -8.20 6.31
CA ARG A 211 -10.17 -7.32 5.39
C ARG A 211 -11.36 -6.77 6.15
N ILE A 212 -11.40 -5.44 6.23
CA ILE A 212 -12.47 -4.68 6.87
C ILE A 212 -13.10 -3.82 5.77
N ARG A 213 -14.43 -3.82 5.69
CA ARG A 213 -15.17 -2.98 4.74
C ARG A 213 -16.27 -2.21 5.44
N GLY A 214 -16.61 -1.07 4.86
CA GLY A 214 -17.67 -0.22 5.35
C GLY A 214 -18.24 0.71 4.29
N ASN A 215 -19.06 1.64 4.73
CA ASN A 215 -19.57 2.76 3.93
C ASN A 215 -19.36 4.08 4.69
N GLY A 216 -19.70 5.21 4.08
CA GLY A 216 -19.57 6.56 4.64
C GLY A 216 -20.58 6.91 5.74
N GLY A 217 -21.49 5.99 6.11
CA GLY A 217 -22.44 6.17 7.21
C GLY A 217 -23.57 7.19 6.97
N THR A 218 -23.89 7.48 5.72
CA THR A 218 -25.03 8.33 5.35
C THR A 218 -26.02 7.55 4.51
N ASP A 219 -27.31 7.58 4.86
CA ASP A 219 -28.38 6.85 4.16
C ASP A 219 -29.03 7.68 3.00
N GLY A 220 -28.26 8.61 2.41
CA GLY A 220 -28.76 9.55 1.39
C GLY A 220 -28.43 9.12 -0.04
N PRO A 221 -29.37 9.22 -1.00
CA PRO A 221 -29.11 8.87 -2.40
C PRO A 221 -28.00 9.74 -3.00
N GLY A 222 -26.94 9.10 -3.51
CA GLY A 222 -25.86 9.74 -4.23
C GLY A 222 -24.73 10.32 -3.39
N ALA A 223 -24.63 9.97 -2.10
CA ALA A 223 -23.49 10.28 -1.22
C ALA A 223 -22.66 9.03 -0.85
N ASP A 224 -22.77 7.97 -1.66
CA ASP A 224 -22.22 6.66 -1.34
C ASP A 224 -20.69 6.67 -1.44
N LEU A 225 -20.04 6.70 -0.29
CA LEU A 225 -18.64 6.37 -0.13
C LEU A 225 -18.54 4.94 0.38
N GLU A 226 -17.76 4.11 -0.28
CA GLU A 226 -17.34 2.82 0.27
C GLU A 226 -15.87 2.85 0.64
N TRP A 227 -15.49 2.05 1.63
CA TRP A 227 -14.10 1.96 2.04
C TRP A 227 -13.72 0.53 2.40
N GLN A 228 -12.43 0.23 2.22
CA GLN A 228 -11.82 -1.03 2.60
C GLN A 228 -10.48 -0.78 3.27
N LEU A 229 -10.28 -1.36 4.45
CA LEU A 229 -8.97 -1.47 5.09
C LEU A 229 -8.50 -2.92 5.01
N ARG A 230 -7.36 -3.16 4.37
CA ARG A 230 -6.62 -4.42 4.47
C ARG A 230 -5.45 -4.26 5.41
N LEU A 231 -5.41 -5.08 6.46
CA LEU A 231 -4.37 -5.05 7.48
C LEU A 231 -3.64 -6.39 7.50
N ARG A 232 -2.35 -6.37 7.18
CA ARG A 232 -1.49 -7.55 7.15
C ARG A 232 -0.52 -7.53 8.33
N ILE A 233 -0.58 -8.55 9.17
CA ILE A 233 0.30 -8.73 10.33
C ILE A 233 1.30 -9.84 10.01
N PHE A 234 2.60 -9.57 10.10
CA PHE A 234 3.62 -10.60 9.89
C PHE A 234 3.93 -11.34 11.20
N ARG A 235 4.09 -12.67 11.14
CA ARG A 235 4.32 -13.52 12.32
C ARG A 235 5.78 -13.54 12.77
N HIS A 236 6.72 -13.39 11.84
CA HIS A 236 8.17 -13.48 12.11
C HIS A 236 8.86 -12.13 12.31
N THR A 237 8.11 -11.04 12.27
CA THR A 237 8.63 -9.68 12.43
C THR A 237 7.48 -8.79 12.90
N PRO A 238 7.69 -7.82 13.80
CA PRO A 238 6.65 -6.96 14.37
C PRO A 238 6.20 -5.87 13.38
N VAL A 239 6.00 -6.25 12.12
CA VAL A 239 5.60 -5.39 11.01
C VAL A 239 4.12 -5.57 10.71
N ILE A 240 3.44 -4.46 10.45
CA ILE A 240 2.04 -4.40 10.04
C ILE A 240 1.93 -3.53 8.81
N ARG A 241 1.23 -4.00 7.77
CA ARG A 241 0.93 -3.21 6.57
C ARG A 241 -0.55 -2.88 6.52
N PHE A 242 -0.86 -1.61 6.29
CA PHE A 242 -2.18 -1.05 6.10
C PHE A 242 -2.35 -0.68 4.63
N GLN A 243 -3.48 -1.05 4.05
CA GLN A 243 -3.90 -0.62 2.72
C GLN A 243 -5.33 -0.12 2.84
N THR A 244 -5.50 1.21 2.83
CA THR A 244 -6.79 1.88 2.95
C THR A 244 -7.23 2.29 1.56
N THR A 245 -8.37 1.76 1.10
CA THR A 245 -8.96 2.07 -0.21
C THR A 245 -10.29 2.76 -0.02
N TRP A 246 -10.48 3.85 -0.74
CA TRP A 246 -11.72 4.63 -0.78
C TRP A 246 -12.32 4.50 -2.18
N PHE A 247 -13.60 4.13 -2.26
CA PHE A 247 -14.37 3.99 -3.50
C PHE A 247 -15.43 5.09 -3.53
N LEU A 248 -15.43 5.88 -4.61
CA LEU A 248 -16.31 7.02 -4.78
C LEU A 248 -17.49 6.57 -5.66
N HIS A 249 -18.66 6.31 -5.07
CA HIS A 249 -19.85 5.88 -5.82
C HIS A 249 -20.90 6.98 -5.97
N TRP A 250 -20.65 8.17 -5.39
CA TRP A 250 -21.52 9.33 -5.57
C TRP A 250 -21.52 9.84 -7.01
N SER A 251 -22.53 10.64 -7.32
CA SER A 251 -22.58 11.40 -8.57
C SER A 251 -21.47 12.47 -8.57
N PRO A 252 -20.52 12.44 -9.51
CA PRO A 252 -19.45 13.45 -9.59
C PRO A 252 -19.98 14.87 -9.72
N GLU A 253 -21.16 15.05 -10.32
CA GLU A 253 -21.84 16.35 -10.45
C GLU A 253 -22.39 16.92 -9.13
N LYS A 254 -22.53 16.10 -8.08
CA LYS A 254 -23.17 16.50 -6.82
C LYS A 254 -22.19 16.68 -5.68
N PHE A 255 -21.10 15.91 -5.64
CA PHE A 255 -20.19 15.88 -4.50
C PHE A 255 -18.73 15.77 -4.92
N ALA A 256 -17.86 16.44 -4.16
CA ALA A 256 -16.41 16.30 -4.22
C ALA A 256 -15.88 15.79 -2.87
N LEU A 257 -14.82 14.98 -2.87
CA LEU A 257 -14.20 14.49 -1.63
C LEU A 257 -13.40 15.63 -0.99
N SER A 258 -13.78 16.06 0.21
CA SER A 258 -13.01 17.07 0.97
C SER A 258 -11.99 16.44 1.91
N LYS A 259 -12.20 15.19 2.34
CA LYS A 259 -11.35 14.56 3.36
C LYS A 259 -11.44 13.04 3.32
N ALA A 260 -10.31 12.36 3.48
CA ALA A 260 -10.27 10.90 3.66
C ALA A 260 -9.04 10.51 4.49
N ARG A 261 -9.24 9.93 5.67
CA ARG A 261 -8.11 9.65 6.59
C ARG A 261 -8.29 8.45 7.51
N LEU A 262 -7.14 7.86 7.85
CA LEU A 262 -6.96 6.83 8.87
C LEU A 262 -6.26 7.46 10.08
N ILE A 263 -6.86 7.34 11.25
CA ILE A 263 -6.35 7.86 12.51
C ILE A 263 -6.04 6.68 13.43
N ALA A 264 -4.90 6.74 14.08
CA ALA A 264 -4.48 5.82 15.13
C ALA A 264 -4.26 6.59 16.43
N THR A 265 -4.90 6.14 17.51
CA THR A 265 -4.72 6.68 18.85
C THR A 265 -4.02 5.66 19.73
N PHE A 266 -2.92 6.06 20.36
CA PHE A 266 -2.10 5.22 21.20
C PHE A 266 -2.42 5.47 22.68
N PRO A 267 -2.53 4.42 23.53
CA PRO A 267 -2.70 4.59 24.96
C PRO A 267 -1.41 5.04 25.67
N GLN A 268 -0.25 4.88 25.01
CA GLN A 268 1.04 5.36 25.50
C GLN A 268 1.52 6.55 24.66
N GLU A 269 2.10 7.54 25.33
CA GLU A 269 2.65 8.70 24.65
C GLU A 269 4.02 8.40 24.00
N TRP A 270 4.18 8.89 22.78
CA TRP A 270 5.44 9.06 22.09
C TRP A 270 6.07 10.39 22.49
N GLN A 271 7.40 10.40 22.63
CA GLN A 271 8.14 11.56 23.10
C GLN A 271 8.83 12.28 21.95
N GLN A 272 9.44 11.52 21.05
CA GLN A 272 10.25 12.03 19.96
C GLN A 272 9.81 11.40 18.64
N GLY A 273 9.68 12.22 17.59
CA GLY A 273 9.58 11.78 16.21
C GLY A 273 10.90 12.06 15.49
N ARG A 274 11.32 11.20 14.57
CA ARG A 274 12.43 11.51 13.65
C ARG A 274 12.06 11.24 12.21
N ASN A 275 12.55 12.11 11.34
CA ASN A 275 12.57 11.92 9.89
C ASN A 275 14.00 12.20 9.42
N GLN A 276 14.64 11.20 8.82
CA GLN A 276 16.08 11.26 8.54
C GLN A 276 16.89 11.58 9.82
N GLU A 277 17.80 12.55 9.74
CA GLU A 277 18.60 13.04 10.87
C GLU A 277 17.86 14.08 11.73
N GLN A 278 16.68 14.55 11.30
CA GLN A 278 15.92 15.58 12.02
C GLN A 278 15.05 14.97 13.13
N SER A 279 15.01 15.68 14.26
CA SER A 279 14.30 15.27 15.47
C SER A 279 13.23 16.28 15.86
N TYR A 280 12.06 15.78 16.21
CA TYR A 280 10.87 16.57 16.56
C TYR A 280 10.37 16.14 17.95
N GLN A 281 10.05 17.11 18.80
CA GLN A 281 9.42 16.83 20.10
C GLN A 281 7.91 16.67 19.90
N LEU A 282 7.33 15.55 20.31
CA LEU A 282 5.92 15.27 20.04
C LEU A 282 4.97 15.82 21.12
N LYS A 283 5.53 16.33 22.23
CA LYS A 283 4.76 17.06 23.23
C LYS A 283 4.50 18.48 22.74
N GLY A 284 3.24 18.82 22.52
CA GLY A 284 2.81 20.14 22.07
C GLY A 284 2.11 20.07 20.72
N GLN A 285 2.57 20.86 19.75
CA GLN A 285 2.00 20.87 18.40
C GLN A 285 2.46 19.65 17.60
N PRO A 286 1.57 19.09 16.76
CA PRO A 286 1.94 17.97 15.89
C PRO A 286 3.05 18.35 14.92
N VAL A 287 3.91 17.39 14.59
CA VAL A 287 4.74 17.47 13.39
C VAL A 287 3.94 16.94 12.21
N GLN A 288 3.96 17.67 11.10
CA GLN A 288 3.16 17.36 9.91
C GLN A 288 4.05 17.27 8.69
N LEU A 289 3.93 16.19 7.93
CA LEU A 289 4.39 16.11 6.54
C LEU A 289 3.17 16.33 5.65
N VAL A 290 3.15 17.43 4.90
CA VAL A 290 2.09 17.80 3.97
C VAL A 290 2.63 17.72 2.56
N SER A 291 1.90 17.09 1.64
CA SER A 291 2.15 17.13 0.20
C SER A 291 1.00 17.85 -0.46
N ASP A 292 1.28 18.75 -1.41
CA ASP A 292 0.23 19.34 -2.25
C ASP A 292 -0.06 18.49 -3.50
N TYR A 293 -1.03 18.92 -4.31
CA TYR A 293 -1.42 18.26 -5.56
C TYR A 293 -0.34 18.34 -6.67
N SER A 294 0.68 19.20 -6.52
CA SER A 294 1.79 19.33 -7.47
C SER A 294 2.99 18.43 -7.13
N GLY A 295 2.94 17.74 -5.98
CA GLY A 295 4.02 16.88 -5.49
C GLY A 295 5.10 17.62 -4.69
N ARG A 296 4.91 18.91 -4.42
CA ARG A 296 5.71 19.64 -3.44
C ARG A 296 5.30 19.18 -2.05
N SER A 297 6.26 19.18 -1.13
CA SER A 297 5.99 18.78 0.25
C SER A 297 6.71 19.64 1.26
N GLN A 298 6.15 19.73 2.46
CA GLN A 298 6.72 20.45 3.58
C GLN A 298 6.61 19.63 4.86
N ILE A 299 7.65 19.68 5.69
CA ILE A 299 7.57 19.27 7.09
C ILE A 299 7.35 20.53 7.93
N ILE A 300 6.31 20.53 8.77
CA ILE A 300 5.90 21.67 9.59
C ILE A 300 5.88 21.21 11.06
N GLN A 301 6.51 21.99 11.93
CA GLN A 301 6.28 21.90 13.37
C GLN A 301 6.51 23.27 14.02
N ASN A 302 5.51 23.77 14.76
CA ASN A 302 5.52 25.15 15.27
C ASN A 302 5.79 26.14 14.11
N ASP A 303 6.73 27.07 14.29
CA ASP A 303 7.15 28.03 13.26
C ASP A 303 8.24 27.48 12.31
N GLN A 304 8.68 26.25 12.50
CA GLN A 304 9.70 25.62 11.66
C GLN A 304 9.07 24.93 10.46
N LYS A 305 9.64 25.19 9.28
CA LYS A 305 9.24 24.58 8.00
C LYS A 305 10.46 24.09 7.23
N SER A 306 10.32 22.93 6.59
CA SER A 306 11.30 22.39 5.66
C SER A 306 10.62 21.97 4.36
N ASP A 307 10.89 22.70 3.29
CA ASP A 307 10.24 22.53 2.00
C ASP A 307 11.00 21.59 1.07
N ALA A 308 10.30 20.98 0.12
CA ALA A 308 10.85 20.25 -1.01
C ALA A 308 10.02 20.57 -2.26
N GLU A 309 10.69 21.05 -3.30
CA GLU A 309 10.06 21.43 -4.57
C GLU A 309 9.61 20.22 -5.41
N TRP A 310 10.18 19.05 -5.15
CA TRP A 310 9.91 17.81 -5.86
C TRP A 310 9.50 16.72 -4.88
N PRO A 311 8.87 15.63 -5.35
CA PRO A 311 8.60 14.48 -4.51
C PRO A 311 9.87 14.01 -3.81
N ALA A 312 9.83 13.98 -2.47
CA ALA A 312 10.95 13.63 -1.59
C ALA A 312 10.75 12.25 -0.91
N PRO A 313 11.16 11.11 -1.55
CA PRO A 313 11.03 9.77 -0.98
C PRO A 313 11.68 9.58 0.38
N GLU A 314 12.74 10.32 0.66
CA GLU A 314 13.45 10.30 1.93
C GLU A 314 12.60 10.78 3.11
N ARG A 315 11.51 11.51 2.85
CA ARG A 315 10.52 11.94 3.85
C ARG A 315 9.47 10.88 4.16
N HIS A 316 9.48 9.74 3.49
CA HIS A 316 8.43 8.70 3.60
C HIS A 316 8.66 7.74 4.77
N ALA A 317 9.78 7.85 5.49
CA ALA A 317 10.13 6.99 6.61
C ALA A 317 10.32 7.81 7.90
N TRP A 318 9.63 7.41 8.97
CA TRP A 318 9.64 8.07 10.27
C TRP A 318 9.90 7.07 11.39
N THR A 319 10.40 7.55 12.51
CA THR A 319 10.39 6.82 13.79
C THR A 319 9.65 7.64 14.85
N LEU A 320 8.89 6.98 15.71
CA LEU A 320 8.38 7.53 16.97
C LEU A 320 8.99 6.75 18.12
N SER A 321 9.56 7.40 19.11
CA SER A 321 10.19 6.74 20.25
C SER A 321 9.68 7.28 21.59
N ASN A 322 9.68 6.38 22.57
CA ASN A 322 9.56 6.69 23.99
C ASN A 322 10.54 5.81 24.78
N ALA A 323 10.47 5.85 26.11
CA ALA A 323 11.39 5.08 26.95
C ALA A 323 11.28 3.56 26.79
N ALA A 324 10.16 3.04 26.28
CA ALA A 324 9.87 1.61 26.21
C ALA A 324 10.07 1.02 24.80
N ALA A 325 9.79 1.79 23.75
CA ALA A 325 9.77 1.28 22.39
C ALA A 325 10.04 2.36 21.34
N THR A 326 10.30 1.89 20.11
CA THR A 326 10.31 2.70 18.89
C THR A 326 9.38 2.09 17.84
N LEU A 327 8.51 2.92 17.26
CA LEU A 327 7.66 2.63 16.13
C LEU A 327 8.26 3.21 14.86
N GLY A 328 8.67 2.36 13.91
CA GLY A 328 8.98 2.78 12.55
C GLY A 328 7.70 2.91 11.73
N ILE A 329 7.58 3.97 10.94
CA ILE A 329 6.43 4.27 10.08
C ILE A 329 6.93 4.49 8.66
N ALA A 330 6.33 3.82 7.69
CA ALA A 330 6.60 4.04 6.28
C ALA A 330 5.32 4.41 5.54
N VAL A 331 5.37 5.42 4.69
CA VAL A 331 4.26 5.90 3.85
C VAL A 331 4.73 5.98 2.38
N PRO A 332 4.77 4.85 1.64
CA PRO A 332 5.35 4.83 0.30
C PRO A 332 4.58 5.74 -0.67
N ASN A 333 5.31 6.42 -1.55
CA ASN A 333 4.78 7.35 -2.56
C ASN A 333 3.98 8.54 -1.99
N PHE A 334 4.12 8.84 -0.70
CA PHE A 334 3.30 9.85 -0.02
C PHE A 334 3.41 11.24 -0.67
N THR A 335 4.60 11.68 -1.04
CA THR A 335 4.84 12.99 -1.67
C THR A 335 4.59 13.02 -3.18
N ARG A 336 4.11 11.90 -3.77
CA ARG A 336 3.84 11.80 -5.21
C ARG A 336 2.36 11.98 -5.58
N LEU A 337 1.45 11.79 -4.64
CA LEU A 337 0.01 11.64 -4.91
C LEU A 337 -0.86 12.49 -3.99
N GLY A 338 -0.66 13.80 -3.95
CA GLY A 338 -1.34 14.71 -3.03
C GLY A 338 -2.68 15.30 -3.52
N PRO A 339 -3.33 16.15 -2.70
CA PRO A 339 -2.87 16.60 -1.39
C PRO A 339 -2.98 15.49 -0.33
N ASN A 340 -1.90 15.27 0.43
CA ASN A 340 -1.84 14.27 1.51
C ASN A 340 -1.27 14.89 2.77
N ARG A 341 -1.60 14.31 3.93
CA ARG A 341 -1.03 14.70 5.23
C ARG A 341 -0.68 13.49 6.08
N LEU A 342 0.52 13.50 6.67
CA LEU A 342 0.90 12.65 7.79
C LEU A 342 1.10 13.57 9.00
N SER A 343 0.28 13.41 10.03
CA SER A 343 0.35 14.21 11.26
C SER A 343 0.68 13.31 12.44
N LEU A 344 1.66 13.70 13.24
CA LEU A 344 2.19 12.93 14.37
C LEU A 344 2.22 13.83 15.61
N ASP A 345 1.60 13.40 16.70
CA ASP A 345 1.73 14.00 18.03
C ASP A 345 2.04 12.92 19.07
N SER A 346 2.01 13.27 20.36
CA SER A 346 2.36 12.35 21.43
C SER A 346 1.42 11.14 21.52
N ALA A 347 0.16 11.23 21.14
CA ALA A 347 -0.82 10.14 21.31
C ALA A 347 -1.52 9.73 20.01
N ARG A 348 -1.25 10.40 18.89
CA ARG A 348 -1.98 10.22 17.64
C ARG A 348 -1.05 10.19 16.43
N LEU A 349 -1.34 9.26 15.53
CA LEU A 349 -0.84 9.24 14.17
C LEU A 349 -2.03 9.35 13.23
N GLN A 350 -1.97 10.26 12.27
CA GLN A 350 -3.00 10.44 11.26
C GLN A 350 -2.38 10.40 9.87
N LEU A 351 -2.98 9.60 8.99
CA LEU A 351 -2.65 9.53 7.56
C LEU A 351 -3.87 9.92 6.73
N ASP A 352 -3.75 11.02 6.01
CA ASP A 352 -4.78 11.55 5.13
C ASP A 352 -4.45 11.12 3.69
N SER A 353 -5.32 10.27 3.12
CA SER A 353 -5.37 9.96 1.69
C SER A 353 -5.82 11.16 0.85
N TRP A 354 -6.54 12.08 1.49
CA TRP A 354 -6.87 13.41 1.00
C TRP A 354 -6.90 14.39 2.19
N ASP A 355 -6.00 15.37 2.18
CA ASP A 355 -5.86 16.35 3.26
C ASP A 355 -7.00 17.37 3.26
N GLY A 356 -7.93 17.25 4.21
CA GLY A 356 -9.06 18.18 4.35
C GLY A 356 -8.69 19.56 4.88
N GLU A 357 -7.49 19.73 5.42
CA GLU A 357 -6.97 21.02 5.84
C GLU A 357 -6.22 21.75 4.72
N SER A 358 -6.11 21.15 3.52
CA SER A 358 -5.54 21.82 2.34
C SER A 358 -6.43 22.94 1.78
N GLY A 359 -7.71 22.96 2.16
CA GLY A 359 -8.72 23.84 1.57
C GLY A 359 -9.18 23.40 0.17
N LEU A 360 -8.72 22.24 -0.31
CA LEU A 360 -9.05 21.67 -1.61
C LEU A 360 -9.97 20.46 -1.47
N ALA A 361 -10.82 20.25 -2.46
CA ALA A 361 -11.59 19.03 -2.63
C ALA A 361 -11.30 18.38 -3.99
N LEU A 362 -11.44 17.06 -4.03
CA LEU A 362 -11.25 16.25 -5.24
C LEU A 362 -12.52 16.36 -6.10
N ASP A 363 -12.47 17.21 -7.11
CA ASP A 363 -13.52 17.37 -8.11
C ASP A 363 -13.31 16.36 -9.24
N THR A 364 -14.16 15.33 -9.22
CA THR A 364 -14.13 14.22 -10.18
C THR A 364 -15.07 14.43 -11.38
N ARG A 365 -15.70 15.61 -11.51
CA ARG A 365 -16.49 15.95 -12.71
C ARG A 365 -15.62 15.84 -13.95
N ARG A 366 -16.25 15.72 -15.10
CA ARG A 366 -15.52 15.69 -16.37
C ARG A 366 -14.76 17.00 -16.61
N THR A 367 -13.69 16.90 -17.37
CA THR A 367 -12.83 18.03 -17.76
C THR A 367 -13.00 18.36 -19.25
N VAL A 368 -14.10 17.95 -19.86
CA VAL A 368 -14.36 18.08 -21.31
C VAL A 368 -15.77 18.61 -21.50
N GLU A 369 -15.94 19.56 -22.42
CA GLU A 369 -17.25 20.09 -22.79
C GLU A 369 -17.92 19.17 -23.83
N ARG A 370 -19.26 19.23 -23.95
CA ARG A 370 -20.02 18.35 -24.87
C ARG A 370 -19.72 18.60 -26.35
N ASP A 371 -19.20 19.77 -26.66
CA ASP A 371 -18.87 20.25 -28.00
C ASP A 371 -17.36 20.17 -28.29
N GLU A 372 -16.58 19.50 -27.44
CA GLU A 372 -15.15 19.29 -27.68
C GLU A 372 -14.93 18.36 -28.88
N PHE A 373 -13.95 18.71 -29.73
CA PHE A 373 -13.70 18.04 -31.01
C PHE A 373 -13.36 16.55 -30.80
N MET A 374 -14.04 15.66 -31.55
CA MET A 374 -13.92 14.20 -31.49
C MET A 374 -14.56 13.52 -30.26
N MET A 375 -15.42 14.21 -29.52
CA MET A 375 -16.24 13.60 -28.47
C MET A 375 -17.60 13.16 -29.05
N ASP A 376 -17.89 11.87 -28.98
CA ASP A 376 -19.20 11.32 -29.35
C ASP A 376 -20.12 11.25 -28.12
N SER A 377 -21.44 11.10 -28.35
CA SER A 377 -22.42 11.09 -27.26
C SER A 377 -22.17 9.99 -26.22
N TYR A 378 -21.57 8.87 -26.62
CA TYR A 378 -21.26 7.74 -25.73
C TYR A 378 -20.06 8.03 -24.82
N ASP A 379 -19.15 8.93 -25.19
CA ASP A 379 -18.04 9.36 -24.32
C ASP A 379 -18.56 10.11 -23.08
N PHE A 380 -19.83 10.52 -23.11
CA PHE A 380 -20.54 11.16 -22.01
C PHE A 380 -21.39 10.19 -21.17
N ASP A 381 -21.29 8.88 -21.40
CA ASP A 381 -21.94 7.88 -20.55
C ASP A 381 -21.05 7.44 -19.37
N ASP A 382 -19.72 7.60 -19.48
CA ASP A 382 -18.75 7.22 -18.46
C ASP A 382 -18.44 8.38 -17.48
N ASP A 383 -18.69 8.20 -16.19
CA ASP A 383 -18.34 9.17 -15.15
C ASP A 383 -17.30 8.61 -14.18
N ALA A 384 -16.91 9.42 -13.20
CA ALA A 384 -15.93 9.03 -12.19
C ALA A 384 -16.52 8.16 -11.05
N SER A 385 -17.77 7.72 -11.17
CA SER A 385 -18.35 6.79 -10.21
C SER A 385 -17.63 5.45 -10.27
N GLY A 386 -17.34 4.88 -9.11
CA GLY A 386 -16.55 3.65 -8.95
C GLY A 386 -15.04 3.86 -8.92
N LEU A 387 -14.53 5.10 -9.09
CA LEU A 387 -13.10 5.38 -8.93
C LEU A 387 -12.63 5.02 -7.51
N ALA A 388 -11.42 4.47 -7.42
CA ALA A 388 -10.84 4.07 -6.16
C ALA A 388 -9.42 4.62 -5.98
N LYS A 389 -9.10 5.07 -4.76
CA LYS A 389 -7.74 5.45 -4.36
C LYS A 389 -7.30 4.59 -3.17
N THR A 390 -6.14 3.96 -3.29
CA THR A 390 -5.49 3.22 -2.20
C THR A 390 -4.30 3.99 -1.65
N SER A 391 -4.28 4.20 -0.34
CA SER A 391 -3.11 4.65 0.41
C SER A 391 -2.53 3.51 1.23
N GLU A 392 -1.22 3.51 1.38
CA GLU A 392 -0.52 2.45 2.10
C GLU A 392 0.31 3.03 3.25
N MET A 393 0.40 2.29 4.35
CA MET A 393 1.27 2.59 5.48
C MET A 393 1.83 1.29 6.05
N THR A 394 3.07 1.32 6.52
CA THR A 394 3.67 0.22 7.26
C THR A 394 4.09 0.70 8.64
N TRP A 395 3.81 -0.11 9.66
CA TRP A 395 4.33 0.08 11.02
C TRP A 395 5.29 -1.03 11.39
N CYS A 396 6.30 -0.71 12.20
CA CYS A 396 7.17 -1.70 12.83
C CYS A 396 7.49 -1.32 14.27
N LEU A 397 7.17 -2.17 15.24
CA LEU A 397 7.47 -1.93 16.65
C LEU A 397 8.73 -2.68 17.09
N THR A 398 9.71 -1.98 17.65
CA THR A 398 10.97 -2.58 18.13
C THR A 398 11.53 -1.79 19.31
N ALA A 399 12.49 -2.36 20.05
CA ALA A 399 13.21 -1.65 21.11
C ALA A 399 14.33 -0.74 20.55
N SER A 400 14.73 -0.92 19.29
CA SER A 400 15.87 -0.22 18.69
C SER A 400 15.42 0.78 17.63
N GLU A 401 15.73 2.05 17.83
CA GLU A 401 15.43 3.09 16.85
C GLU A 401 16.11 2.86 15.50
N ARG A 402 17.39 2.43 15.52
CA ARG A 402 18.12 2.05 14.31
C ARG A 402 17.39 0.97 13.52
N THR A 403 16.85 -0.03 14.21
CA THR A 403 16.08 -1.11 13.59
C THR A 403 14.77 -0.60 13.01
N ALA A 404 14.03 0.22 13.76
CA ALA A 404 12.79 0.84 13.31
C ALA A 404 12.99 1.69 12.04
N ALA A 405 14.02 2.55 12.06
CA ALA A 405 14.37 3.42 10.94
C ALA A 405 14.77 2.63 9.69
N ALA A 406 15.55 1.55 9.86
CA ALA A 406 15.96 0.69 8.75
C ALA A 406 14.76 0.00 8.09
N ILE A 407 13.84 -0.55 8.88
CA ILE A 407 12.61 -1.18 8.37
C ILE A 407 11.72 -0.15 7.70
N ALA A 408 11.48 0.98 8.34
CA ALA A 408 10.67 2.07 7.79
C ALA A 408 11.22 2.54 6.44
N SER A 409 12.54 2.70 6.32
CA SER A 409 13.18 3.11 5.06
C SER A 409 13.06 2.05 3.96
N ALA A 410 13.23 0.77 4.29
CA ALA A 410 13.05 -0.32 3.35
C ALA A 410 11.58 -0.44 2.88
N GLU A 411 10.63 -0.24 3.79
CA GLU A 411 9.19 -0.29 3.50
C GLU A 411 8.69 0.96 2.76
N ALA A 412 9.31 2.13 2.96
CA ALA A 412 8.98 3.37 2.27
C ALA A 412 9.43 3.33 0.80
N THR A 413 10.55 2.67 0.54
CA THR A 413 11.13 2.51 -0.80
C THR A 413 10.67 1.23 -1.50
N ARG A 414 9.77 0.46 -0.89
CA ARG A 414 9.25 -0.74 -1.51
C ARG A 414 8.55 -0.35 -2.81
N GLN A 415 9.05 -0.87 -3.93
CA GLN A 415 8.36 -0.75 -5.19
C GLN A 415 7.12 -1.64 -5.08
N GLY A 416 5.99 -1.01 -4.77
CA GLY A 416 4.68 -1.62 -4.91
C GLY A 416 4.43 -1.82 -6.40
N LEU A 417 4.91 -2.93 -6.97
CA LEU A 417 4.42 -3.41 -8.25
C LEU A 417 2.97 -3.85 -8.03
N TRP A 418 2.06 -2.89 -8.18
CA TRP A 418 0.73 -3.13 -8.71
C TRP A 418 0.85 -2.86 -10.21
N PHE A 419 0.42 -3.84 -11.01
CA PHE A 419 0.57 -3.90 -12.46
C PHE A 419 -0.16 -2.77 -13.18
#